data_AF-A0A5N8Z4T5-F1
#
_entry.id   AF-A0A5N8Z4T5-F1
#
_cell.length_a   1.000
_cell.length_b   1.000
_cell.length_c   1.000
_cell.angle_alpha   90.00
_cell.angle_beta   90.00
_cell.angle_gamma   90.00
#
_symmetry.space_group_name_H-M   'P 1'
#
loop_
_entity.id
_entity.type
_entity.pdbx_description
1 polymer ?
#
loop_
_entity_poly.entity_id
_entity_poly.type
_entity_poly.pdbx_seq_one_letter_code
_entity_poly.pdbx_strand_id
1 'polypeptide(L)'
;MSESLISELIQVVNEEIRLFHALLDVLRNEQPAIVNDDLEAIKQASEAKKHYAEEAAKIEYRRQELVVELSSGFNMDPKQIDLSRLIDVIDQQHGSQLEAMRETLMDLNKKIRDANDNNSFLIRQSMRYTDRCLDILTG
;
A
#
# COMPACT_ATOMS: atom_id res chain seq x y z
N MET A 1 6.66 -17.67 -23.72
CA MET A 1 5.55 -16.72 -23.43
C MET A 1 5.34 -16.57 -21.93
N SER A 2 5.28 -17.66 -21.15
CA SER A 2 5.14 -17.62 -19.68
C SER A 2 6.27 -16.87 -18.96
N GLU A 3 7.53 -17.06 -19.34
CA GLU A 3 8.69 -16.45 -18.67
C GLU A 3 8.71 -14.91 -18.73
N SER A 4 8.30 -14.33 -19.87
CA SER A 4 8.18 -12.87 -20.03
C SER A 4 7.10 -12.28 -19.14
N LEU A 5 5.96 -12.97 -19.00
CA LEU A 5 4.85 -12.54 -18.15
C LEU A 5 5.19 -12.65 -16.66
N ILE A 6 5.95 -13.67 -16.26
CA ILE A 6 6.46 -13.82 -14.89
C ILE A 6 7.42 -12.67 -14.56
N SER A 7 8.35 -12.35 -15.46
CA SER A 7 9.25 -11.21 -15.28
C SER A 7 8.50 -9.88 -15.16
N GLU A 8 7.44 -9.71 -15.95
CA GLU A 8 6.60 -8.52 -15.87
C GLU A 8 5.84 -8.45 -14.53
N LEU A 9 5.28 -9.58 -14.07
CA LEU A 9 4.64 -9.67 -12.75
C LEU A 9 5.62 -9.30 -11.63
N ILE A 10 6.85 -9.82 -11.66
CA ILE A 10 7.90 -9.46 -10.70
C ILE A 10 8.20 -7.96 -10.76
N GLN A 11 8.23 -7.35 -11.95
CA GLN A 11 8.44 -5.91 -12.06
C GLN A 11 7.28 -5.12 -11.44
N VAL A 12 6.03 -5.48 -11.73
CA VAL A 12 4.84 -4.82 -11.19
C VAL A 12 4.78 -4.93 -9.66
N VAL A 13 5.06 -6.11 -9.10
CA VAL A 13 5.09 -6.29 -7.64
C VAL A 13 6.25 -5.51 -7.00
N ASN A 14 7.39 -5.35 -7.70
CA ASN A 14 8.47 -4.47 -7.23
C ASN A 14 8.08 -2.98 -7.26
N GLU A 15 7.34 -2.55 -8.26
CA GLU A 15 6.76 -1.20 -8.32
C GLU A 15 5.78 -0.98 -7.16
N GLU A 16 4.93 -1.96 -6.87
CA GLU A 16 4.03 -1.96 -5.72
C GLU A 16 4.78 -1.82 -4.39
N ILE A 17 5.84 -2.60 -4.17
CA ILE A 17 6.68 -2.52 -2.97
C ILE A 17 7.30 -1.13 -2.82
N ARG A 18 7.82 -0.55 -3.91
CA ARG A 18 8.43 0.79 -3.87
C ARG A 18 7.39 1.86 -3.54
N LEU A 19 6.21 1.77 -4.13
CA LEU A 19 5.09 2.65 -3.85
C LEU A 19 4.68 2.59 -2.37
N PHE A 20 4.59 1.39 -1.82
CA PHE A 20 4.19 1.18 -0.42
C PHE A 20 5.22 1.72 0.56
N HIS A 21 6.51 1.59 0.26
CA HIS A 21 7.56 2.26 1.04
C HIS A 21 7.40 3.78 1.01
N ALA A 22 7.20 4.37 -0.18
CA ALA A 22 7.01 5.81 -0.31
C ALA A 22 5.77 6.31 0.45
N LEU A 23 4.66 5.56 0.39
CA LEU A 23 3.45 5.88 1.16
C LEU A 23 3.69 5.78 2.67
N LEU A 24 4.42 4.76 3.13
CA LEU A 24 4.79 4.61 4.54
C LEU A 24 5.66 5.78 5.02
N ASP A 25 6.60 6.24 4.19
CA ASP A 25 7.44 7.38 4.52
C ASP A 25 6.62 8.68 4.62
N VAL A 26 5.66 8.90 3.71
CA VAL A 26 4.71 10.02 3.83
C VAL A 26 3.94 9.96 5.14
N LEU A 27 3.41 8.80 5.51
CA LEU A 27 2.67 8.63 6.78
C LEU A 27 3.56 8.90 7.99
N ARG A 28 4.81 8.45 7.97
CA ARG A 28 5.78 8.71 9.05
C ARG A 28 6.16 10.17 9.15
N ASN A 29 6.29 10.87 8.03
CA ASN A 29 6.58 12.30 7.98
C ASN A 29 5.36 13.17 8.33
N GLU A 30 4.15 12.67 8.12
CA GLU A 30 2.92 13.33 8.56
C GLU A 30 2.80 13.35 10.09
N GLN A 31 3.27 12.30 10.79
CA GLN A 31 3.18 12.22 12.25
C GLN A 31 3.80 13.42 13.00
N PRO A 32 5.05 13.85 12.74
CA PRO A 32 5.61 15.05 13.38
C PRO A 32 4.91 16.33 12.94
N ALA A 33 4.39 16.41 11.71
CA ALA A 33 3.60 17.56 11.28
C ALA A 33 2.31 17.70 12.09
N ILE A 34 1.63 16.59 12.38
CA ILE A 34 0.44 16.57 13.26
C ILE A 34 0.79 17.02 14.68
N VAL A 35 1.90 16.52 15.23
CA VAL A 35 2.31 16.89 16.61
C VAL A 35 2.66 18.37 16.74
N ASN A 36 3.18 18.98 15.68
CA ASN A 36 3.57 20.40 15.65
C ASN A 36 2.46 21.33 15.11
N ASP A 37 1.26 20.81 14.83
CA ASP A 37 0.16 21.55 14.19
C ASP A 37 0.56 22.25 12.87
N ASP A 38 1.50 21.66 12.11
CA ASP A 38 1.93 22.19 10.81
C ASP A 38 0.91 21.85 9.72
N LEU A 39 -0.08 22.73 9.57
CA LEU A 39 -1.19 22.55 8.64
C LEU A 39 -0.76 22.43 7.17
N GLU A 40 0.31 23.13 6.76
CA GLU A 40 0.81 23.05 5.38
C GLU A 40 1.45 21.70 5.12
N ALA A 41 2.29 21.20 6.04
CA ALA A 41 2.89 19.88 5.91
C ALA A 41 1.83 18.76 5.96
N ILE A 42 0.80 18.88 6.81
CA ILE A 42 -0.33 17.94 6.85
C ILE A 42 -1.08 17.93 5.51
N LYS A 43 -1.33 19.11 4.93
CA LYS A 43 -2.01 19.22 3.64
C LYS A 43 -1.19 18.59 2.51
N GLN A 44 0.11 18.86 2.45
CA GLN A 44 1.02 18.25 1.47
C GLN A 44 1.06 16.73 1.62
N ALA A 45 1.14 16.21 2.85
CA ALA A 45 1.08 14.77 3.11
C ALA A 45 -0.26 14.16 2.64
N SER A 46 -1.38 14.86 2.86
CA SER A 46 -2.70 14.42 2.39
C SER A 46 -2.79 14.34 0.87
N GLU A 47 -2.24 15.33 0.15
CA GLU A 47 -2.17 15.32 -1.32
C GLU A 47 -1.27 14.19 -1.83
N ALA A 48 -0.11 13.97 -1.22
CA ALA A 48 0.79 12.87 -1.57
C ALA A 48 0.12 11.51 -1.34
N LYS A 49 -0.58 11.31 -0.21
CA LYS A 49 -1.32 10.06 0.06
C LYS A 49 -2.38 9.77 -0.99
N LYS A 50 -3.11 10.79 -1.47
CA LYS A 50 -4.10 10.63 -2.54
C LYS A 50 -3.43 10.18 -3.84
N HIS A 51 -2.33 10.84 -4.21
CA HIS A 51 -1.57 10.46 -5.40
C HIS A 51 -1.07 9.00 -5.32
N TYR A 52 -0.48 8.60 -4.19
CA TYR A 52 -0.03 7.22 -4.01
C TYR A 52 -1.18 6.21 -4.00
N ALA A 53 -2.36 6.56 -3.48
CA ALA A 53 -3.54 5.68 -3.54
C ALA A 53 -4.04 5.47 -4.99
N GLU A 54 -4.01 6.52 -5.81
CA GLU A 54 -4.36 6.43 -7.23
C GLU A 54 -3.37 5.56 -8.02
N GLU A 55 -2.07 5.73 -7.77
CA GLU A 55 -1.03 4.91 -8.39
C GLU A 55 -1.11 3.45 -7.93
N ALA A 56 -1.40 3.19 -6.64
CA ALA A 56 -1.60 1.84 -6.11
C ALA A 56 -2.74 1.11 -6.84
N ALA A 57 -3.85 1.82 -7.11
CA ALA A 57 -4.97 1.25 -7.83
C ALA A 57 -4.61 0.84 -9.27
N LYS A 58 -3.77 1.62 -9.96
CA LYS A 58 -3.29 1.30 -11.32
C LYS A 58 -2.37 0.08 -11.32
N ILE A 59 -1.44 0.02 -10.37
CA ILE A 59 -0.51 -1.10 -10.23
C ILE A 59 -1.28 -2.38 -9.89
N GLU A 60 -2.23 -2.32 -8.96
CA GLU A 60 -3.07 -3.47 -8.60
C GLU A 60 -3.89 -3.97 -9.78
N TYR A 61 -4.48 -3.05 -10.57
CA TYR A 61 -5.19 -3.41 -11.79
C TYR A 61 -4.27 -4.15 -12.77
N ARG A 62 -3.05 -3.66 -13.01
CA ARG A 62 -2.08 -4.33 -13.89
C ARG A 62 -1.65 -5.69 -13.34
N ARG A 63 -1.44 -5.80 -12.02
CA ARG A 63 -1.10 -7.05 -11.35
C ARG A 63 -2.20 -8.10 -11.54
N GLN A 64 -3.46 -7.71 -11.40
CA GLN A 64 -4.61 -8.59 -11.63
C GLN A 64 -4.71 -9.06 -13.08
N GLU A 65 -4.51 -8.18 -14.06
CA GLU A 65 -4.47 -8.55 -15.48
C GLU A 65 -3.39 -9.62 -15.72
N LEU A 66 -2.17 -9.41 -15.23
CA LEU A 66 -1.06 -10.34 -15.40
C LEU A 66 -1.33 -11.71 -14.75
N VAL A 67 -1.93 -11.73 -13.56
CA VAL A 67 -2.32 -12.99 -12.89
C VAL A 67 -3.35 -13.76 -13.73
N VAL A 68 -4.31 -13.06 -14.35
CA VAL A 68 -5.31 -13.68 -15.24
C VAL A 68 -4.66 -14.20 -16.53
N GLU A 69 -3.76 -13.43 -17.15
CA GLU A 69 -3.04 -13.87 -18.35
C GLU A 69 -2.16 -15.10 -18.07
N LEU A 70 -1.41 -15.07 -16.97
CA LEU A 70 -0.59 -16.19 -16.52
C LEU A 70 -1.44 -17.44 -16.24
N SER A 71 -2.58 -17.27 -15.57
CA SER A 71 -3.49 -18.40 -15.31
C SER A 71 -3.98 -19.11 -16.57
N SER A 72 -4.31 -18.33 -17.60
CA SER A 72 -4.75 -18.84 -18.88
C SER A 72 -3.63 -19.62 -19.57
N GLY A 73 -2.38 -19.14 -19.45
CA GLY A 73 -1.19 -19.82 -19.96
C GLY A 73 -0.85 -21.14 -19.24
N PHE A 74 -1.18 -21.25 -17.95
CA PHE A 74 -0.99 -22.47 -17.14
C PHE A 74 -2.19 -23.42 -17.15
N ASN A 75 -3.25 -23.12 -17.92
CA ASN A 75 -4.46 -23.93 -18.03
C ASN A 75 -5.17 -24.16 -16.68
N MET A 76 -5.08 -23.17 -15.78
CA MET A 76 -5.67 -23.20 -14.44
C MET A 76 -7.07 -22.54 -14.45
N ASP A 77 -7.96 -22.92 -13.51
CA ASP A 77 -9.32 -22.36 -13.43
C ASP A 77 -9.31 -20.87 -12.96
N PRO A 78 -9.69 -19.91 -13.82
CA PRO A 78 -9.64 -18.48 -13.49
C PRO A 78 -10.54 -18.07 -12.32
N LYS A 79 -11.52 -18.90 -11.92
CA LYS A 79 -12.41 -18.60 -10.78
C LYS A 79 -11.75 -18.80 -9.41
N GLN A 80 -10.55 -19.35 -9.39
CA GLN A 80 -9.92 -19.87 -8.18
C GLN A 80 -8.44 -19.50 -8.09
N ILE A 81 -7.99 -18.47 -8.79
CA ILE A 81 -6.56 -18.12 -8.86
C ILE A 81 -6.29 -16.81 -8.14
N ASP A 82 -5.39 -16.91 -7.16
CA ASP A 82 -4.75 -15.80 -6.49
C ASP A 82 -3.23 -15.90 -6.71
N LEU A 83 -2.50 -14.84 -6.34
CA LEU A 83 -1.04 -14.80 -6.46
C LEU A 83 -0.38 -15.99 -5.73
N SER A 84 -0.97 -16.45 -4.62
CA SER A 84 -0.48 -17.58 -3.83
C SER A 84 -0.45 -18.87 -4.66
N ARG A 85 -1.56 -19.22 -5.32
CA ARG A 85 -1.63 -20.42 -6.16
C ARG A 85 -0.77 -20.32 -7.41
N LEU A 86 -0.53 -19.11 -7.90
CA LEU A 86 0.37 -18.90 -9.03
C LEU A 86 1.83 -19.21 -8.65
N ILE A 87 2.25 -18.82 -7.43
CA ILE A 87 3.57 -19.10 -6.88
C ILE A 87 3.85 -20.62 -6.83
N ASP A 88 2.84 -21.43 -6.48
CA ASP A 88 2.96 -22.88 -6.38
C ASP A 88 3.23 -23.59 -7.72
N VAL A 89 2.91 -22.94 -8.84
CA VAL A 89 2.96 -23.53 -10.20
C VAL A 89 4.13 -22.98 -11.01
N ILE A 90 4.67 -21.83 -10.62
CA ILE A 90 5.88 -21.24 -11.21
C ILE A 90 7.12 -22.04 -10.76
N ASP A 91 8.20 -21.97 -11.53
CA ASP A 91 9.47 -22.58 -11.15
C ASP A 91 9.96 -22.08 -9.77
N GLN A 92 10.77 -22.91 -9.12
CA GLN A 92 11.18 -22.67 -7.73
C GLN A 92 11.91 -21.34 -7.52
N GLN A 93 12.65 -20.86 -8.53
CA GLN A 93 13.41 -19.61 -8.42
C GLN A 93 12.47 -18.40 -8.40
N HIS A 94 11.58 -18.29 -9.39
CA HIS A 94 10.64 -17.18 -9.47
C HIS A 94 9.54 -17.26 -8.41
N GLY A 95 9.09 -18.47 -8.05
CA GLY A 95 8.12 -18.69 -6.98
C GLY A 95 8.64 -18.19 -5.62
N SER A 96 9.86 -18.57 -5.23
CA SER A 96 10.47 -18.12 -3.97
C SER A 96 10.67 -16.60 -3.92
N GLN A 97 11.02 -15.98 -5.06
CA GLN A 97 11.14 -14.53 -5.14
C GLN A 97 9.78 -13.83 -4.93
N LEU A 98 8.73 -14.30 -5.61
CA LEU A 98 7.37 -13.74 -5.47
C LEU A 98 6.81 -13.96 -4.06
N GLU A 99 7.14 -15.08 -3.41
CA GLU A 99 6.78 -15.34 -2.01
C GLU A 99 7.42 -14.32 -1.06
N ALA A 100 8.73 -14.10 -1.16
CA ALA A 100 9.43 -13.09 -0.35
C ALA A 100 8.88 -11.67 -0.59
N MET A 101 8.54 -11.35 -1.84
CA MET A 101 7.92 -10.07 -2.20
C MET A 101 6.51 -9.93 -1.60
N ARG A 102 5.71 -11.01 -1.61
CA ARG A 102 4.39 -11.05 -0.97
C ARG A 102 4.48 -10.85 0.53
N GLU A 103 5.42 -11.50 1.21
CA GLU A 103 5.65 -11.30 2.65
C GLU A 103 6.02 -9.83 2.95
N THR A 104 6.90 -9.26 2.12
CA THR A 104 7.28 -7.84 2.21
C THR A 104 6.07 -6.92 2.07
N LEU A 105 5.22 -7.17 1.07
CA LEU A 105 3.98 -6.40 0.89
C LEU A 105 3.04 -6.53 2.09
N MET A 106 2.87 -7.73 2.65
CA MET A 106 2.03 -7.95 3.83
C MET A 106 2.52 -7.15 5.05
N ASP A 107 3.83 -7.17 5.30
CA ASP A 107 4.46 -6.39 6.37
C ASP A 107 4.33 -4.89 6.15
N LEU A 108 4.56 -4.40 4.91
CA LEU A 108 4.36 -2.99 4.57
C LEU A 108 2.90 -2.56 4.76
N ASN A 109 1.95 -3.36 4.32
CA ASN A 109 0.52 -3.06 4.45
C ASN A 109 0.12 -2.91 5.92
N LYS A 110 0.65 -3.78 6.79
CA LYS A 110 0.47 -3.69 8.23
C LYS A 110 1.06 -2.39 8.78
N LYS A 111 2.32 -2.08 8.44
CA LYS A 111 3.00 -0.84 8.89
C LYS A 111 2.28 0.43 8.43
N ILE A 112 1.78 0.46 7.20
CA ILE A 112 1.00 1.56 6.64
C ILE A 112 -0.29 1.74 7.42
N ARG A 113 -1.02 0.64 7.70
CA ARG A 113 -2.25 0.69 8.50
C ARG A 113 -1.98 1.22 9.90
N ASP A 114 -0.98 0.68 10.58
CA ASP A 114 -0.62 1.09 11.94
C ASP A 114 -0.24 2.58 11.99
N ALA A 115 0.58 3.07 11.03
CA ALA A 115 0.96 4.47 10.95
C ALA A 115 -0.23 5.39 10.67
N ASN A 116 -1.11 5.00 9.73
CA ASN A 116 -2.30 5.78 9.39
C ASN A 116 -3.32 5.84 10.54
N ASP A 117 -3.52 4.74 11.26
CA ASP A 117 -4.39 4.68 12.43
C ASP A 117 -3.86 5.57 13.56
N ASN A 118 -2.54 5.57 13.76
CA ASN A 118 -1.88 6.42 14.76
C ASN A 118 -2.00 7.91 14.40
N ASN A 119 -1.74 8.29 13.14
CA ASN A 119 -1.92 9.67 12.67
C ASN A 119 -3.37 10.12 12.83
N SER A 120 -4.32 9.26 12.46
CA SER A 120 -5.76 9.53 12.62
C SER A 120 -6.14 9.73 14.09
N PHE A 121 -5.54 8.96 15.01
CA PHE A 121 -5.74 9.14 16.44
C PHE A 121 -5.21 10.48 16.94
N LEU A 122 -4.00 10.87 16.55
CA LEU A 122 -3.40 12.15 16.92
C LEU A 122 -4.23 13.34 16.43
N ILE A 123 -4.67 13.33 15.16
CA ILE A 123 -5.54 14.38 14.60
C ILE A 123 -6.83 14.51 15.40
N ARG A 124 -7.48 13.39 15.74
CA ARG A 124 -8.70 13.40 16.58
C ARG A 124 -8.44 13.97 17.98
N GLN A 125 -7.27 13.68 18.55
CA GLN A 125 -6.89 14.23 19.86
C GLN A 125 -6.71 15.75 19.79
N SER A 126 -6.01 16.27 18.78
CA SER A 126 -5.81 17.71 18.59
C SER A 126 -7.15 18.43 18.40
N MET A 127 -8.07 17.89 17.59
CA MET A 127 -9.40 18.47 17.42
C MET A 127 -10.18 18.52 18.74
N ARG A 128 -10.21 17.42 19.50
CA ARG A 128 -10.90 17.38 20.81
C ARG A 128 -10.34 18.39 21.81
N TYR A 129 -9.04 18.66 21.76
CA TYR A 129 -8.41 19.67 22.61
C TYR A 129 -8.88 21.08 22.20
N THR A 130 -8.87 21.39 20.91
CA THR A 130 -9.35 22.67 20.38
C THR A 130 -10.82 22.90 20.71
N ASP A 131 -11.68 21.89 20.53
CA ASP A 131 -13.12 21.97 20.87
C ASP A 131 -13.31 22.30 22.35
N ARG A 132 -12.59 21.62 23.26
CA ARG A 132 -12.66 21.92 24.70
C ARG A 132 -12.21 23.33 25.03
N CYS A 133 -11.17 23.84 24.37
CA CYS A 133 -10.72 25.21 24.56
C CYS A 133 -11.79 26.21 24.11
N LEU A 134 -12.48 25.93 23.00
CA LEU A 134 -13.58 26.77 22.52
C LEU A 134 -14.79 26.72 23.46
N ASP A 135 -15.16 25.55 23.99
CA ASP A 135 -16.25 25.40 24.96
C ASP A 135 -15.98 26.24 26.22
N ILE A 136 -14.75 26.25 26.73
CA ILE A 136 -14.36 27.07 27.89
C ILE A 136 -14.43 28.58 27.59
N LEU A 137 -14.13 28.99 26.36
CA LEU A 137 -14.14 30.40 25.95
C LEU A 137 -15.55 30.91 25.61
N THR A 138 -16.48 30.02 25.25
CA THR A 138 -17.82 30.37 24.77
C THR A 138 -18.95 30.02 25.74
N GLY A 139 -18.67 29.21 26.77
CA GLY A 139 -19.56 28.94 27.90
C GLY A 139 -19.34 29.89 29.07
#